data_AF-A0A162G1C1-F1
#
_entry.id   AF-A0A162G1C1-F1
#
_cell.length_a   1.000
_cell.length_b   1.000
_cell.length_c   1.000
_cell.angle_alpha   90.00
_cell.angle_beta   90.00
_cell.angle_gamma   90.00
#
_symmetry.space_group_name_H-M   'P 1'
#
loop_
_entity.id
_entity.type
_entity.pdbx_description
1 polymer ?
#
loop_
_entity_poly.entity_id
_entity_poly.type
_entity_poly.pdbx_seq_one_letter_code
_entity_poly.pdbx_strand_id
1 'polypeptide(L)'
;MPILANMTEFGKSELFTARQLADIGVNVVIHPVSLLRIAMGAAMRALDTLKTEGSLRAEVPGMQTRAELYELLDYASYSRFDEGVFDFSLAEHYGA
;
A
#
# COMPACT_ATOMS: atom_id res chain seq x y z
N MET A 1 -30.27 -9.83 -3.60
CA MET A 1 -28.96 -10.19 -2.99
C MET A 1 -27.88 -9.45 -3.75
N PRO A 2 -26.87 -8.86 -3.09
CA PRO A 2 -25.78 -8.18 -3.78
C PRO A 2 -24.91 -9.17 -4.57
N ILE A 3 -24.42 -8.75 -5.74
CA ILE A 3 -23.57 -9.53 -6.66
C ILE A 3 -22.13 -9.01 -6.58
N LEU A 4 -21.18 -9.92 -6.47
CA LEU A 4 -19.75 -9.63 -6.47
C LEU A 4 -19.10 -10.17 -7.76
N ALA A 5 -18.31 -9.34 -8.42
CA ALA A 5 -17.44 -9.72 -9.52
C ALA A 5 -16.00 -9.90 -9.05
N ASN A 6 -15.39 -11.02 -9.44
CA ASN A 6 -13.96 -11.26 -9.23
C ASN A 6 -13.19 -10.87 -10.49
N MET A 7 -12.53 -9.70 -10.46
CA MET A 7 -11.75 -9.20 -11.58
C MET A 7 -10.28 -9.56 -11.41
N THR A 8 -9.91 -10.73 -11.93
CA THR A 8 -8.52 -11.23 -11.92
C THR A 8 -7.89 -11.14 -13.29
N GLU A 9 -6.61 -10.77 -13.33
CA GLU A 9 -5.81 -10.82 -14.55
C GLU A 9 -5.53 -12.27 -14.96
N PHE A 10 -5.24 -12.47 -16.24
CA PHE A 10 -4.86 -13.77 -16.82
C PHE A 10 -5.92 -14.88 -16.65
N GLY A 11 -7.18 -14.49 -16.40
CA GLY A 11 -8.34 -15.36 -16.41
C GLY A 11 -8.91 -15.56 -17.81
N LYS A 12 -10.11 -16.15 -17.87
CA LYS A 12 -10.86 -16.35 -19.13
C LYS A 12 -11.70 -15.13 -19.55
N SER A 13 -11.88 -14.18 -18.65
CA SER A 13 -12.78 -13.04 -18.81
C SER A 13 -12.00 -11.78 -19.21
N GLU A 14 -12.66 -10.90 -19.95
CA GLU A 14 -12.17 -9.55 -20.20
C GLU A 14 -12.13 -8.73 -18.90
N LEU A 15 -11.20 -7.77 -18.82
CA LEU A 15 -11.09 -6.86 -17.68
C LEU A 15 -12.10 -5.71 -17.82
N PHE A 16 -13.32 -5.95 -17.32
CA PHE A 16 -14.35 -4.92 -17.30
C PHE A 16 -14.06 -3.82 -16.26
N THR A 17 -14.42 -2.60 -16.59
CA THR A 17 -14.42 -1.48 -15.66
C THR A 17 -15.50 -1.64 -14.60
N ALA A 18 -15.31 -1.01 -13.43
CA ALA A 18 -16.33 -0.97 -12.38
C ALA A 18 -17.68 -0.43 -12.89
N ARG A 19 -17.66 0.52 -13.85
CA ARG A 19 -18.88 1.06 -14.46
C ARG A 19 -19.61 0.03 -15.31
N GLN A 20 -18.92 -0.68 -16.20
CA GLN A 20 -19.53 -1.74 -17.01
C GLN A 20 -20.16 -2.84 -16.15
N LEU A 21 -19.49 -3.19 -15.04
CA LEU A 21 -20.03 -4.16 -14.08
C LEU A 21 -21.27 -3.62 -13.36
N ALA A 22 -21.23 -2.35 -12.94
CA ALA A 22 -22.37 -1.69 -12.30
C ALA A 22 -23.59 -1.63 -13.23
N ASP A 23 -23.37 -1.33 -14.52
CA ASP A 23 -24.43 -1.24 -15.54
C ASP A 23 -25.18 -2.58 -15.75
N ILE A 24 -24.57 -3.71 -15.39
CA ILE A 24 -25.18 -5.06 -15.44
C ILE A 24 -25.63 -5.58 -14.07
N GLY A 25 -25.63 -4.73 -13.03
CA GLY A 25 -26.16 -5.07 -11.70
C GLY A 25 -25.15 -5.67 -10.73
N VAL A 26 -23.84 -5.60 -11.00
CA VAL A 26 -22.81 -5.96 -10.01
C VAL A 26 -22.69 -4.84 -8.97
N ASN A 27 -22.61 -5.21 -7.69
CA ASN A 27 -22.54 -4.26 -6.58
C ASN A 27 -21.12 -4.06 -6.07
N VAL A 28 -20.26 -5.07 -6.18
CA VAL A 28 -18.89 -5.06 -5.71
C VAL A 28 -17.99 -5.71 -6.74
N VAL A 29 -16.84 -5.10 -7.00
CA VAL A 29 -15.76 -5.73 -7.76
C VAL A 29 -14.53 -5.84 -6.87
N ILE A 30 -13.86 -6.99 -6.90
CA ILE A 30 -12.60 -7.21 -6.21
C ILE A 30 -11.48 -7.47 -7.22
N HIS A 31 -10.27 -7.06 -6.84
CA HIS A 31 -9.03 -7.24 -7.60
C HIS A 31 -8.04 -8.03 -6.72
N PRO A 32 -8.20 -9.37 -6.60
CA PRO A 32 -7.71 -10.09 -5.43
C PRO A 32 -6.19 -10.07 -5.25
N VAL A 33 -5.44 -10.11 -6.36
CA VAL A 33 -3.98 -10.27 -6.34
C VAL A 33 -3.26 -9.27 -7.25
N SER A 34 -3.97 -8.27 -7.79
CA SER A 34 -3.45 -7.34 -8.78
C SER A 34 -2.24 -6.55 -8.27
N LEU A 35 -2.39 -5.94 -7.08
CA LEU A 35 -1.31 -5.16 -6.47
C LEU A 35 -0.12 -6.03 -6.08
N LEU A 36 -0.36 -7.26 -5.61
CA LEU A 36 0.72 -8.21 -5.31
C LEU A 36 1.48 -8.58 -6.58
N ARG A 37 0.79 -8.87 -7.69
CA ARG A 37 1.42 -9.19 -8.99
C ARG A 37 2.26 -8.02 -9.49
N ILE A 38 1.76 -6.79 -9.37
CA ILE A 38 2.49 -5.58 -9.76
C ILE A 38 3.75 -5.40 -8.89
N ALA A 39 3.59 -5.49 -7.56
CA ALA A 39 4.69 -5.34 -6.61
C ALA A 39 5.78 -6.38 -6.83
N MET A 40 5.42 -7.65 -6.99
CA MET A 40 6.39 -8.72 -7.25
C MET A 40 7.05 -8.58 -8.62
N GLY A 41 6.33 -8.12 -9.64
CA GLY A 41 6.92 -7.81 -10.94
C GLY A 41 7.95 -6.67 -10.87
N ALA A 42 7.69 -5.62 -10.08
CA ALA A 42 8.66 -4.56 -9.83
C ALA A 42 9.89 -5.06 -9.05
N ALA A 43 9.68 -5.85 -8.00
CA ALA A 43 10.76 -6.46 -7.23
C ALA A 43 11.64 -7.36 -8.09
N MET A 44 11.06 -8.17 -8.98
CA MET A 44 11.81 -9.02 -9.91
C MET A 44 12.72 -8.20 -10.83
N ARG A 45 12.21 -7.13 -11.45
CA ARG A 45 13.02 -6.25 -12.30
C ARG A 45 14.16 -5.58 -11.52
N ALA A 46 13.87 -5.10 -10.32
CA ALA A 46 14.89 -4.50 -9.45
C ALA A 46 15.98 -5.51 -9.06
N LEU A 47 15.64 -6.78 -8.83
CA LEU A 47 16.62 -7.84 -8.58
C LEU A 47 17.47 -8.13 -9.81
N ASP A 48 16.89 -8.12 -11.01
CA ASP A 48 17.65 -8.25 -12.25
C ASP A 48 18.64 -7.09 -12.41
N THR A 49 18.19 -5.84 -12.21
CA THR A 49 19.05 -4.64 -12.22
C THR A 49 20.17 -4.73 -11.18
N LEU A 50 19.86 -5.14 -9.95
CA LEU A 50 20.86 -5.31 -8.90
C LEU A 50 21.90 -6.36 -9.27
N LYS A 51 21.48 -7.46 -9.89
CA LYS A 51 22.38 -8.53 -10.35
C LYS A 51 23.27 -8.07 -11.50
N THR A 52 22.77 -7.27 -12.42
CA THR A 52 23.53 -6.81 -13.61
C THR A 52 24.43 -5.62 -13.31
N GLU A 53 23.96 -4.67 -12.50
CA GLU A 53 24.64 -3.38 -12.28
C GLU A 53 25.34 -3.30 -10.91
N GLY A 54 25.00 -4.19 -9.97
CA GLY A 54 25.49 -4.12 -8.58
C GLY A 54 24.89 -2.94 -7.80
N SER A 55 23.87 -2.26 -8.34
CA SER A 55 23.23 -1.09 -7.74
C SER A 55 21.74 -1.03 -8.09
N LEU A 56 20.95 -0.37 -7.25
CA LEU A 56 19.54 -0.05 -7.50
C LEU A 56 19.35 1.40 -7.96
N ARG A 57 20.41 2.12 -8.32
CA ARG A 57 20.34 3.56 -8.68
C ARG A 57 19.31 3.84 -9.77
N ALA A 58 19.21 2.96 -10.76
CA ALA A 58 18.25 3.07 -11.86
C ALA A 58 16.78 2.87 -11.41
N GLU A 59 16.56 2.14 -10.32
CA GLU A 59 15.22 1.82 -9.81
C GLU A 59 14.65 2.89 -8.87
N VAL A 60 15.50 3.77 -8.31
CA VAL A 60 15.11 4.80 -7.32
C VAL A 60 13.89 5.65 -7.77
N PRO A 61 13.78 6.11 -9.03
CA PRO A 61 12.62 6.91 -9.46
C PRO A 61 11.27 6.18 -9.37
N GLY A 62 11.27 4.84 -9.32
CA GLY A 62 10.06 4.02 -9.20
C GLY A 62 9.73 3.56 -7.77
N MET A 63 10.55 3.95 -6.78
CA MET A 63 10.35 3.57 -5.38
C MET A 63 9.40 4.52 -4.67
N GLN A 64 8.61 3.99 -3.73
CA GLN A 64 7.97 4.83 -2.71
C GLN A 64 9.05 5.56 -1.92
N THR A 65 8.93 6.87 -1.84
CA THR A 65 9.86 7.72 -1.08
C THR A 65 9.66 7.54 0.43
N ARG A 66 10.68 7.90 1.20
CA ARG A 66 10.58 7.92 2.67
C ARG A 66 9.46 8.84 3.17
N ALA A 67 9.27 9.98 2.51
CA ALA A 67 8.22 10.94 2.89
C ALA A 67 6.83 10.32 2.70
N GLU A 68 6.56 9.72 1.54
CA GLU A 68 5.28 9.04 1.27
C GLU A 68 5.04 7.87 2.22
N LEU A 69 6.08 7.09 2.55
CA LEU A 69 5.96 6.02 3.53
C LEU A 69 5.63 6.55 4.94
N TYR A 70 6.26 7.65 5.37
CA TYR A 70 6.00 8.24 6.68
C TYR A 70 4.61 8.86 6.79
N GLU A 71 4.14 9.50 5.73
CA GLU A 71 2.77 9.98 5.64
C GLU A 71 1.77 8.82 5.71
N LEU A 72 2.01 7.74 4.96
CA LEU A 72 1.15 6.55 4.95
C LEU A 72 1.05 5.89 6.34
N LEU A 73 2.16 5.84 7.09
CA LEU A 73 2.21 5.24 8.41
C LEU A 73 1.77 6.19 9.54
N ASP A 74 1.40 7.43 9.21
CA ASP A 74 1.13 8.50 10.17
C ASP A 74 2.25 8.64 11.22
N TYR A 75 3.50 8.58 10.75
CA TYR A 75 4.69 8.49 11.60
C TYR A 75 4.76 9.63 12.62
N ALA A 76 4.35 10.84 12.21
CA ALA A 76 4.34 12.02 13.08
C ALA A 76 3.38 11.88 14.28
N SER A 77 2.24 11.20 14.12
CA SER A 77 1.32 10.97 15.24
C SER A 77 1.91 10.02 16.28
N TYR A 78 2.66 9.01 15.85
CA TYR A 78 3.39 8.14 16.77
C TYR A 78 4.48 8.90 17.52
N SER A 79 5.22 9.80 16.86
CA SER A 79 6.20 10.66 17.54
C SER A 79 5.55 11.57 18.60
N ARG A 80 4.42 12.22 18.27
CA ARG A 80 3.69 13.06 19.25
C ARG A 80 3.15 12.26 20.43
N PHE A 81 2.68 11.03 20.18
CA PHE A 81 2.26 10.14 21.25
C PHE A 81 3.43 9.80 22.18
N ASP A 82 4.60 9.48 21.62
CA ASP A 82 5.80 9.12 22.39
C ASP A 82 6.29 10.28 23.28
N GLU A 83 6.30 11.52 22.77
CA GLU A 83 6.59 12.72 23.56
C GLU A 83 5.65 12.84 24.78
N GLY A 84 4.35 12.64 24.57
CA GLY A 84 3.35 12.70 25.65
C GLY A 84 3.45 11.57 26.68
N VAL A 85 4.08 10.44 26.34
CA VAL A 85 4.34 9.32 27.26
C VAL A 85 5.66 9.51 27.99
N PHE A 86 6.70 9.99 27.30
CA PHE A 86 8.01 10.22 27.90
C PHE A 86 7.96 11.33 28.96
N ASP A 87 7.22 12.41 28.69
CA ASP A 87 7.05 13.53 29.62
C ASP A 87 5.94 13.28 30.67
N PHE A 88 5.38 12.07 30.73
CA PHE A 88 4.32 11.76 31.70
C PHE A 88 4.87 11.61 33.12
N SER A 89 4.51 12.54 34.01
CA SER A 89 4.80 12.49 35.45
C SER A 89 3.52 12.35 36.28
N LEU A 90 3.47 11.32 37.14
CA LEU A 90 2.39 11.16 38.13
C LEU A 90 2.40 12.26 39.21
N ALA A 91 3.56 12.88 39.48
CA ALA A 91 3.66 13.96 40.46
C ALA A 91 2.95 15.24 39.97
N GLU A 92 3.07 15.55 38.67
CA GLU A 92 2.40 16.71 38.06
C GLU A 92 0.89 16.49 37.90
N HIS A 93 0.45 15.24 37.73
CA HIS A 93 -0.97 14.92 37.54
C HIS A 93 -1.78 14.84 38.85
N TYR A 94 -1.12 14.54 39.98
CA TYR A 94 -1.76 14.46 41.30
C TYR A 94 -1.42 15.62 42.25
N GLY A 95 -0.67 16.63 41.80
CA GLY A 95 -0.46 17.88 42.53
C GLY A 95 0.19 17.69 43.91
N ALA A 96 1.31 16.96 43.97
CA ALA A 96 2.16 16.84 45.15
C ALA A 96 3.39 17.74 45.07
#